data_AF-A0A7W7YWW5-F1
#
_entry.id   AF-A0A7W7YWW5-F1
#
_cell.length_a   1.000
_cell.length_b   1.000
_cell.length_c   1.000
_cell.angle_alpha   90.00
_cell.angle_beta   90.00
_cell.angle_gamma   90.00
#
_symmetry.space_group_name_H-M   'P 1'
#
loop_
_entity.id
_entity.type
_entity.pdbx_description
1 polymer ?
#
loop_
_entity_poly.entity_id
_entity_poly.type
_entity_poly.pdbx_seq_one_letter_code
_entity_poly.pdbx_strand_id
1 'polypeptide(L)'
;MIESVKGLNGLLPSSALSGVETGVSNSVTAAAAQGAPQTSFAQVMTDMASEMVGTLKAGETKSFEAIQGKASTREVVDAVMNAEQTLQTAIAIRDKVVTAYLEIARMQI
;
A
#
# COMPACT_ATOMS: atom_id res chain seq x y z
N MET A 1 38.06 -7.40 10.77
CA MET A 1 37.51 -6.05 10.52
C MET A 1 38.19 -5.41 9.29
N ILE A 2 38.18 -6.08 8.11
CA ILE A 2 38.74 -5.54 6.84
C ILE A 2 38.12 -6.16 5.56
N GLU A 3 37.09 -7.01 5.66
CA GLU A 3 36.50 -7.67 4.48
C GLU A 3 35.45 -6.83 3.71
N SER A 4 35.26 -5.55 4.07
CA SER A 4 34.15 -4.71 3.57
C SER A 4 34.40 -3.95 2.25
N VAL A 5 35.45 -4.27 1.47
CA VAL A 5 35.80 -3.51 0.24
C VAL A 5 35.76 -4.33 -1.06
N LYS A 6 35.40 -5.61 -0.99
CA LYS A 6 35.15 -6.47 -2.16
C LYS A 6 33.63 -6.72 -2.27
N GLY A 7 32.82 -5.67 -2.25
CA GLY A 7 32.83 -4.64 -3.30
C GLY A 7 31.90 -5.17 -4.39
N LEU A 8 30.64 -4.73 -4.38
CA LEU A 8 30.13 -3.64 -5.22
C LEU A 8 30.12 -3.95 -6.74
N ASN A 9 30.60 -5.12 -7.17
CA ASN A 9 30.55 -5.64 -8.54
C ASN A 9 29.33 -6.57 -8.80
N GLY A 10 28.50 -6.85 -7.78
CA GLY A 10 27.36 -7.78 -7.87
C GLY A 10 25.98 -7.11 -7.97
N LEU A 11 25.93 -5.77 -8.03
CA LEU A 11 24.69 -4.98 -7.94
C LEU A 11 24.14 -4.50 -9.29
N LEU A 12 24.67 -5.01 -10.41
CA LEU A 12 24.13 -4.78 -11.74
C LEU A 12 23.64 -6.12 -12.30
N PRO A 13 22.36 -6.50 -12.10
CA PRO A 13 21.76 -7.52 -12.93
C PRO A 13 21.63 -6.92 -14.35
N SER A 14 22.51 -7.34 -15.24
CA SER A 14 22.47 -7.10 -16.69
C SER A 14 21.27 -7.79 -17.38
N SER A 15 20.29 -8.27 -16.62
CA SER A 15 19.04 -8.87 -17.07
C SER A 15 17.86 -7.88 -17.12
N ALA A 16 18.06 -6.61 -16.77
CA ALA A 16 16.99 -5.59 -16.82
C ALA A 16 16.79 -4.92 -18.20
N LEU A 17 17.51 -5.33 -19.26
CA LEU A 17 17.39 -4.71 -20.59
C LEU A 17 16.92 -5.66 -21.71
N SER A 18 16.74 -6.96 -21.46
CA SER A 18 16.44 -7.94 -22.52
C SER A 18 15.07 -8.61 -22.36
N GLY A 19 14.02 -7.80 -22.22
CA GLY A 19 12.63 -8.28 -22.17
C GLY A 19 11.61 -7.36 -22.85
N VAL A 20 12.06 -6.30 -23.52
CA VAL A 20 11.20 -5.35 -24.25
C VAL A 20 11.18 -5.68 -25.75
N GLU A 21 10.97 -6.95 -26.10
CA GLU A 21 10.73 -7.31 -27.50
C GLU A 21 9.92 -8.60 -27.59
N THR A 22 8.84 -8.51 -28.38
CA THR A 22 8.01 -9.62 -28.88
C THR A 22 6.81 -10.04 -28.03
N GLY A 23 5.79 -9.19 -28.06
CA GLY A 23 4.43 -9.52 -27.61
C GLY A 23 3.40 -8.62 -28.28
N VAL A 24 3.51 -8.45 -29.61
CA VAL A 24 2.54 -7.71 -30.41
C VAL A 24 1.24 -8.54 -30.48
N SER A 25 0.24 -8.14 -29.72
CA SER A 25 -1.16 -8.46 -30.01
C SER A 25 -1.85 -7.16 -30.39
N ASN A 26 -1.70 -6.89 -31.69
CA ASN A 26 -2.32 -5.83 -32.44
C ASN A 26 -3.85 -5.98 -32.42
N SER A 27 -4.54 -5.11 -31.69
CA SER A 27 -5.82 -4.52 -32.12
C SER A 27 -6.35 -3.54 -31.07
N VAL A 28 -5.92 -2.28 -31.11
CA VAL A 28 -6.82 -1.11 -31.09
C VAL A 28 -6.03 0.06 -31.69
N THR A 29 -6.22 0.28 -32.99
CA THR A 29 -5.93 1.55 -33.63
C THR A 29 -6.99 2.55 -33.21
N ALA A 30 -6.63 3.49 -32.33
CA ALA A 30 -7.20 4.84 -32.31
C ALA A 30 -6.33 5.76 -31.44
N ALA A 31 -5.47 6.49 -32.14
CA ALA A 31 -4.78 7.72 -31.76
C ALA A 31 -5.18 8.39 -30.43
N ALA A 32 -4.23 8.43 -29.49
CA ALA A 32 -3.90 9.65 -28.73
C ALA A 32 -2.53 9.52 -28.06
N ALA A 33 -1.67 10.50 -28.35
CA ALA A 33 -0.54 10.98 -27.57
C ALA A 33 0.62 10.01 -27.28
N GLN A 34 1.74 10.30 -27.95
CA GLN A 34 3.08 10.06 -27.42
C GLN A 34 3.19 10.65 -26.00
N GLY A 35 3.42 9.78 -25.04
CA GLY A 35 3.88 10.10 -23.69
C GLY A 35 4.65 8.87 -23.20
N ALA A 36 5.77 9.10 -22.52
CA ALA A 36 6.60 8.07 -21.85
C ALA A 36 5.75 6.98 -21.16
N PRO A 37 6.28 5.79 -20.80
CA PRO A 37 5.54 4.83 -19.98
C PRO A 37 5.17 5.50 -18.64
N GLN A 38 4.03 6.18 -18.61
CA GLN A 38 3.42 6.78 -17.45
C GLN A 38 2.89 5.57 -16.71
N THR A 39 3.57 5.16 -15.64
CA THR A 39 3.03 4.19 -14.69
C THR A 39 1.60 4.61 -14.38
N SER A 40 0.63 3.86 -14.90
CA SER A 40 -0.78 4.20 -14.76
C SER A 40 -1.11 4.19 -13.27
N PHE A 41 -1.93 5.13 -12.82
CA PHE A 41 -2.45 5.14 -11.44
C PHE A 41 -3.06 3.77 -11.07
N ALA A 42 -3.69 3.10 -12.03
CA ALA A 42 -4.19 1.74 -11.85
C ALA A 42 -3.08 0.73 -11.51
N GLN A 43 -1.91 0.86 -12.14
CA GLN A 43 -0.73 0.04 -11.86
C GLN A 43 -0.24 0.25 -10.43
N VAL A 44 -0.12 1.52 -10.00
CA VAL A 44 0.27 1.86 -8.62
C VAL A 44 -0.73 1.31 -7.61
N MET A 45 -2.03 1.38 -7.91
CA MET A 45 -3.08 0.81 -7.06
C MET A 45 -2.99 -0.73 -6.99
N THR A 46 -2.68 -1.40 -8.10
CA THR A 46 -2.52 -2.86 -8.15
C THR A 46 -1.27 -3.33 -7.39
N ASP A 47 -0.16 -2.60 -7.51
CA ASP A 47 1.05 -2.87 -6.73
C ASP A 47 0.78 -2.67 -5.23
N MET A 48 0.10 -1.58 -4.85
CA MET A 48 -0.27 -1.32 -3.46
C MET A 48 -1.22 -2.39 -2.90
N ALA A 49 -2.18 -2.88 -3.69
CA ALA A 49 -3.06 -3.98 -3.30
C ALA A 49 -2.28 -5.30 -3.11
N SER A 50 -1.32 -5.59 -3.98
CA SER A 50 -0.47 -6.78 -3.88
C SER A 50 0.43 -6.72 -2.63
N GLU A 51 0.97 -5.55 -2.33
CA GLU A 51 1.78 -5.29 -1.14
C GLU A 51 0.95 -5.37 0.16
N MET A 52 -0.30 -4.90 0.14
CA MET A 52 -1.25 -5.10 1.24
C MET A 52 -1.51 -6.57 1.53
N VAL A 53 -1.74 -7.39 0.49
CA VAL A 53 -1.95 -8.84 0.66
C VAL A 53 -0.72 -9.51 1.26
N GLY A 54 0.49 -9.15 0.80
CA GLY A 54 1.75 -9.62 1.37
C GLY A 54 1.91 -9.23 2.84
N THR A 55 1.58 -7.98 3.18
CA THR A 55 1.65 -7.43 4.54
C THR A 55 0.63 -8.10 5.47
N LEU A 56 -0.58 -8.38 4.99
CA LEU A 56 -1.61 -9.06 5.76
C LEU A 56 -1.17 -10.49 6.14
N LYS A 57 -0.62 -11.23 5.18
CA LYS A 57 -0.09 -12.59 5.41
C LYS A 57 1.10 -12.60 6.37
N ALA A 58 1.96 -11.58 6.31
CA ALA A 58 3.04 -11.39 7.28
C ALA A 58 2.50 -11.04 8.68
N GLY A 59 1.44 -10.24 8.75
CA GLY A 59 0.73 -9.90 9.98
C GLY A 59 0.05 -11.11 10.63
N GLU A 60 -0.57 -11.99 9.84
CA GLU A 60 -1.13 -13.27 10.33
C GLU A 60 -0.04 -14.17 10.91
N THR A 61 1.10 -14.26 10.24
CA THR A 61 2.26 -15.03 10.74
C THR A 61 2.74 -14.49 12.08
N LYS A 62 2.90 -13.17 12.20
CA LYS A 62 3.25 -12.53 13.49
C LYS A 62 2.16 -12.66 14.55
N SER A 63 0.90 -12.67 14.16
CA SER A 63 -0.22 -12.86 15.08
C SER A 63 -0.23 -14.28 15.65
N PHE A 64 0.12 -15.27 14.82
CA PHE A 64 0.35 -16.65 15.26
C PHE A 64 1.53 -16.77 16.23
N GLU A 65 2.58 -15.97 16.05
CA GLU A 65 3.71 -15.86 17.00
C GLU A 65 3.34 -15.12 18.29
N ALA A 66 2.40 -14.19 18.26
CA ALA A 66 1.93 -13.43 19.42
C ALA A 66 0.99 -14.25 20.33
N ILE A 67 0.12 -15.06 19.73
CA ILE A 67 -0.80 -15.97 20.45
C ILE A 67 -0.02 -17.04 21.25
N GLN A 68 1.26 -17.29 20.92
CA GLN A 68 2.17 -18.12 21.74
C GLN A 68 2.56 -17.48 23.10
N GLY A 69 2.01 -16.32 23.48
CA GLY A 69 1.94 -15.88 24.88
C GLY A 69 3.01 -14.88 25.35
N LYS A 70 3.39 -13.90 24.53
CA LYS A 70 4.45 -12.92 24.86
C LYS A 70 3.98 -11.54 25.33
N ALA A 71 2.67 -11.29 25.50
CA ALA A 71 2.15 -9.96 25.82
C ALA A 71 1.51 -9.88 27.21
N SER A 72 1.90 -8.86 27.97
CA SER A 72 1.46 -8.54 29.33
C SER A 72 0.13 -7.79 29.33
N THR A 73 -0.69 -7.93 30.39
CA THR A 73 -1.98 -7.23 30.52
C THR A 73 -1.88 -5.70 30.46
N ARG A 74 -0.70 -5.13 30.73
CA ARG A 74 -0.40 -3.71 30.52
C ARG A 74 -0.38 -3.32 29.03
N GLU A 75 0.25 -4.13 28.19
CA GLU A 75 0.30 -3.89 26.74
C GLU A 75 -1.09 -3.97 26.11
N VAL A 76 -1.97 -4.81 26.64
CA VAL A 76 -3.38 -4.87 26.22
C VAL A 76 -4.11 -3.55 26.52
N VAL A 77 -3.91 -2.97 27.71
CA VAL A 77 -4.54 -1.69 28.09
C VAL A 77 -3.98 -0.54 27.25
N ASP A 78 -2.66 -0.50 27.02
CA ASP A 78 -2.04 0.51 26.16
C ASP A 78 -2.54 0.43 24.71
N ALA A 79 -2.70 -0.80 24.19
CA ALA A 79 -3.27 -1.02 22.86
C ALA A 79 -4.74 -0.55 22.77
N VAL A 80 -5.55 -0.79 23.81
CA VAL A 80 -6.94 -0.31 23.86
C VAL A 80 -7.00 1.21 23.93
N MET A 81 -6.17 1.85 24.75
CA MET A 81 -6.10 3.32 24.83
C MET A 81 -5.70 3.95 23.49
N ASN A 82 -4.76 3.34 22.77
CA ASN A 82 -4.36 3.79 21.44
C ASN A 82 -5.47 3.62 20.40
N ALA A 83 -6.23 2.52 20.49
CA ALA A 83 -7.40 2.28 19.66
C ALA A 83 -8.52 3.29 19.93
N GLU A 84 -8.75 3.68 21.18
CA GLU A 84 -9.74 4.71 21.55
C GLU A 84 -9.39 6.09 20.96
N GLN A 85 -8.10 6.48 21.00
CA GLN A 85 -7.62 7.73 20.39
C GLN A 85 -7.91 7.76 18.88
N THR A 86 -7.68 6.64 18.20
CA THR A 86 -7.91 6.50 16.75
C THR A 86 -9.40 6.52 16.44
N LEU A 87 -10.22 5.83 17.25
CA LEU A 87 -11.66 5.78 17.10
C LEU A 87 -12.29 7.17 17.27
N GLN A 88 -11.85 7.97 18.25
CA GLN A 88 -12.32 9.34 18.43
C GLN A 88 -12.06 10.20 17.19
N THR A 89 -10.89 10.04 16.57
CA THR A 89 -10.53 10.75 15.34
C THR A 89 -11.42 10.31 14.17
N ALA A 90 -11.68 9.00 14.03
CA ALA A 90 -12.57 8.47 13.02
C ALA A 90 -14.01 8.98 13.17
N ILE A 91 -14.51 9.09 14.41
CA ILE A 91 -15.83 9.65 14.70
C ILE A 91 -15.90 11.12 14.30
N ALA A 92 -14.87 11.92 14.61
CA ALA A 92 -14.82 13.33 14.21
C ALA A 92 -14.87 13.51 12.69
N ILE A 93 -14.18 12.64 11.94
CA ILE A 93 -14.25 12.63 10.47
C ILE A 93 -15.66 12.24 10.00
N ARG A 94 -16.26 11.20 10.60
CA ARG A 94 -17.63 10.76 10.29
C ARG A 94 -18.63 11.89 10.46
N ASP A 95 -18.53 12.66 11.54
CA ASP A 95 -19.45 13.78 11.79
C ASP A 95 -19.27 14.91 10.78
N LYS A 96 -18.04 15.19 10.33
CA LYS A 96 -17.77 16.17 9.26
C LYS A 96 -18.33 15.74 7.91
N VAL A 97 -18.20 14.46 7.56
CA VAL A 97 -18.74 13.92 6.30
C VAL A 97 -20.27 13.95 6.30
N VAL A 98 -20.91 13.58 7.42
CA VAL A 98 -22.37 13.68 7.56
C VAL A 98 -22.84 15.12 7.43
N THR A 99 -22.13 16.06 8.06
CA THR A 99 -22.45 17.49 7.96
C THR A 99 -22.33 18.00 6.51
N ALA A 100 -21.24 17.66 5.82
CA ALA A 100 -21.04 18.04 4.41
C ALA A 100 -22.10 17.45 3.47
N TYR A 101 -22.51 16.19 3.72
CA TYR A 101 -23.61 15.58 2.96
C TYR A 101 -24.93 16.30 3.16
N LEU A 102 -25.28 16.64 4.42
CA LEU A 102 -26.50 17.40 4.72
C LEU A 102 -26.46 18.82 4.14
N GLU A 103 -25.28 19.44 4.05
CA GLU A 103 -25.10 20.75 3.43
C GLU A 103 -25.33 20.71 1.91
N ILE A 104 -24.74 19.73 1.22
CA ILE A 104 -24.99 19.47 -0.22
C ILE A 104 -26.48 19.15 -0.45
N ALA A 105 -27.09 18.32 0.39
CA ALA A 105 -28.50 17.96 0.27
C ALA A 105 -29.47 19.13 0.54
N ARG A 106 -29.05 20.14 1.31
CA ARG A 106 -29.82 21.38 1.53
C ARG A 106 -29.62 22.41 0.44
N MET A 107 -28.60 22.27 -0.40
CA MET A 107 -28.51 23.01 -1.66
C MET A 107 -29.54 22.40 -2.62
N GLN A 108 -30.80 22.78 -2.44
CA GLN A 108 -31.89 22.46 -3.35
C GLN A 108 -31.52 22.94 -4.76
N ILE A 109 -31.67 22.06 -5.74
CA ILE A 109 -31.82 22.42 -7.15
C ILE A 109 -33.04 23.31 -7.35
#